data_AF-A0A7W5B5M5-F1
#
_entry.id   AF-A0A7W5B5M5-F1
#
_cell.length_a   1.000
_cell.length_b   1.000
_cell.length_c   1.000
_cell.angle_alpha   90.00
_cell.angle_beta   90.00
_cell.angle_gamma   90.00
#
_symmetry.space_group_name_H-M   'P 1'
#
loop_
_entity.id
_entity.type
_entity.pdbx_description
1 polymer ?
#
loop_
_entity_poly.entity_id
_entity_poly.type
_entity_poly.pdbx_seq_one_letter_code
_entity_poly.pdbx_strand_id
1 'polypeptide(L)'
;MIATKWENQEVRSFNGLVCANGELYAVQDSGMVRVHAGQESDDWLNVAILAQKELSGGQYMVKCGEALEHGSIGVVVLESLQNHEPIWTFVSEQSNPFDRIEAEGGWVRVLSTAGAVFRFSVPLQEATLQFPGPLSCIADVARAAPLFALYEQARLNPGTVSDQELLEQIEKTYWPTNAFCAVQQIFCIIAPACLLRPHLTRELLRAPIEAIIACGIEDSASVIEVGTYLLKDQEPYASPDRHGAIWLQDVLPTLGALADEVFADVLRECHE
;
A
#
# COMPACT_ATOMS: atom_id res chain seq x y z
N MET A 1 2.09 18.68 -3.55
CA MET A 1 3.33 17.89 -3.39
C MET A 1 3.04 16.92 -2.25
N ILE A 2 3.77 15.80 -2.23
CA ILE A 2 3.72 14.70 -1.25
C ILE A 2 2.72 13.59 -1.58
N ALA A 3 3.38 12.45 -1.77
CA ALA A 3 2.92 11.10 -1.92
C ALA A 3 2.79 10.45 -0.54
N THR A 4 1.97 9.41 -0.41
CA THR A 4 2.31 8.12 0.24
C THR A 4 1.10 7.17 0.20
N LYS A 5 1.19 5.83 0.31
CA LYS A 5 2.21 4.90 0.87
C LYS A 5 1.91 3.48 0.32
N TRP A 6 2.80 2.50 0.49
CA TRP A 6 2.63 1.06 0.14
C TRP A 6 3.31 0.19 1.23
N GLU A 7 2.90 -1.07 1.42
CA GLU A 7 3.44 -2.01 2.43
C GLU A 7 4.02 -3.35 1.86
N ASN A 8 4.69 -4.12 2.72
CA ASN A 8 5.86 -5.00 2.49
C ASN A 8 5.56 -6.52 2.38
N GLN A 9 6.51 -7.34 1.88
CA GLN A 9 6.71 -8.76 2.30
C GLN A 9 8.18 -9.24 2.22
N GLU A 10 8.60 -9.99 3.25
CA GLU A 10 9.95 -10.44 3.66
C GLU A 10 10.59 -11.56 2.81
N VAL A 11 11.94 -11.62 2.73
CA VAL A 11 12.74 -12.87 2.66
C VAL A 11 14.06 -12.77 3.44
N ARG A 12 14.35 -13.82 4.21
CA ARG A 12 15.43 -13.94 5.19
C ARG A 12 16.84 -13.98 4.57
N SER A 13 17.80 -13.41 5.30
CA SER A 13 19.26 -13.32 5.08
C SER A 13 19.80 -12.03 4.44
N PHE A 14 19.16 -10.89 4.76
CA PHE A 14 19.50 -9.49 4.44
C PHE A 14 19.15 -9.00 3.03
N ASN A 15 18.77 -7.73 2.86
CA ASN A 15 17.60 -6.99 3.33
C ASN A 15 17.70 -5.63 2.62
N GLY A 16 16.91 -5.43 1.56
CA GLY A 16 16.97 -4.23 0.75
C GLY A 16 15.60 -3.87 0.20
N LEU A 17 15.19 -2.62 0.40
CA LEU A 17 13.87 -2.10 0.04
C LEU A 17 14.04 -0.89 -0.86
N VAL A 18 13.35 -0.85 -2.01
CA VAL A 18 13.28 0.33 -2.88
C VAL A 18 11.92 0.99 -2.68
N CYS A 19 11.93 2.20 -2.13
CA CYS A 19 10.74 3.00 -1.86
C CYS A 19 10.19 3.65 -3.15
N ALA A 20 8.93 4.10 -3.11
CA ALA A 20 8.27 4.81 -4.22
C ALA A 20 8.96 6.13 -4.64
N ASN A 21 9.89 6.64 -3.84
CA ASN A 21 10.74 7.80 -4.12
C ASN A 21 12.12 7.42 -4.71
N GLY A 22 12.36 6.14 -5.01
CA GLY A 22 13.64 5.63 -5.52
C GLY A 22 14.71 5.42 -4.46
N GLU A 23 14.42 5.62 -3.18
CA GLU A 23 15.40 5.47 -2.10
C GLU A 23 15.51 4.02 -1.60
N LEU A 24 16.75 3.63 -1.27
CA LEU A 24 17.10 2.30 -0.81
C LEU A 24 17.23 2.25 0.71
N TYR A 25 16.67 1.22 1.34
CA TYR A 25 16.74 1.00 2.79
C TYR A 25 17.25 -0.42 3.08
N ALA A 26 18.16 -0.53 4.05
CA ALA A 26 18.68 -1.79 4.55
C ALA A 26 17.97 -2.12 5.88
N VAL A 27 17.50 -3.36 6.02
CA VAL A 27 16.82 -3.80 7.25
C VAL A 27 17.84 -4.53 8.15
N GLN A 28 18.01 -4.04 9.37
CA GLN A 28 18.93 -4.54 10.38
C GLN A 28 18.16 -5.00 11.63
N ASP A 29 18.83 -5.73 12.54
CA ASP A 29 18.23 -6.29 13.77
C ASP A 29 17.62 -5.24 14.72
N SER A 30 17.97 -3.95 14.56
CA SER A 30 17.47 -2.84 15.37
C SER A 30 16.50 -1.90 14.64
N GLY A 31 16.16 -2.21 13.38
CA GLY A 31 15.23 -1.42 12.57
C GLY A 31 15.72 -1.21 11.12
N MET A 32 15.01 -0.35 10.39
CA MET A 32 15.37 0.03 9.02
C MET A 32 16.33 1.21 9.02
N VAL A 33 17.44 1.08 8.30
CA VAL A 33 18.42 2.15 8.12
C VAL A 33 18.40 2.58 6.65
N ARG A 34 18.18 3.87 6.40
CA ARG A 34 18.27 4.46 5.07
C ARG A 34 19.67 4.22 4.53
N VAL A 35 19.79 3.55 3.40
CA VAL A 35 21.07 3.45 2.69
C VAL A 35 21.23 4.77 1.97
N HIS A 36 22.14 5.61 2.46
CA HIS A 36 22.51 6.79 1.71
C HIS A 36 23.09 6.34 0.38
N ALA A 37 22.46 6.79 -0.70
CA ALA A 37 23.00 6.66 -2.04
C ALA A 37 24.38 7.32 -2.05
N GLY A 38 25.42 6.49 -1.94
CA GLY A 38 26.69 6.86 -2.51
C GLY A 38 26.46 6.94 -4.01
N GLN A 39 26.56 8.14 -4.60
CA GLN A 39 26.99 8.20 -5.99
C GLN A 39 28.42 7.67 -6.01
N GLU A 40 28.58 6.35 -6.04
CA GLU A 40 29.80 5.78 -6.57
C GLU A 40 29.68 5.77 -8.09
N SER A 41 30.29 6.82 -8.65
CA SER A 41 30.86 6.92 -9.99
C SER A 41 30.97 5.59 -10.74
N ASP A 42 30.18 5.46 -11.81
CA ASP A 42 30.44 4.87 -13.15
C ASP A 42 31.27 3.59 -13.36
N ASP A 43 31.90 2.98 -12.37
CA ASP A 43 32.85 1.86 -12.58
C ASP A 43 32.31 0.48 -12.17
N TRP A 44 31.11 0.38 -11.57
CA TRP A 44 30.57 -0.90 -11.06
C TRP A 44 29.77 -1.75 -12.07
N LEU A 45 29.42 -1.22 -13.24
CA LEU A 45 28.35 -1.79 -14.09
C LEU A 45 28.82 -2.71 -15.23
N ASN A 46 29.87 -3.50 -15.01
CA ASN A 46 30.03 -4.75 -15.78
C ASN A 46 29.07 -5.79 -15.20
N VAL A 47 27.79 -5.79 -15.62
CA VAL A 47 26.76 -6.72 -15.13
C VAL A 47 26.46 -7.79 -16.17
N ALA A 48 26.49 -9.06 -15.77
CA ALA A 48 25.95 -10.16 -16.56
C ALA A 48 24.45 -10.31 -16.27
N ILE A 49 23.60 -10.08 -17.27
CA ILE A 49 22.15 -10.27 -17.15
C ILE A 49 21.83 -11.76 -17.34
N LEU A 50 21.24 -12.36 -16.31
CA LEU A 50 20.90 -13.79 -16.29
C LEU A 50 19.41 -14.04 -16.59
N ALA A 51 18.54 -13.12 -16.21
CA ALA A 51 17.14 -13.13 -16.63
C ALA A 51 16.61 -11.73 -16.91
N GLN A 52 15.64 -11.64 -17.80
CA GLN A 52 14.91 -10.41 -18.06
C GLN A 52 13.45 -10.70 -18.38
N LYS A 53 12.55 -9.77 -18.03
CA LYS A 53 11.11 -9.90 -18.27
C LYS A 53 10.48 -8.54 -18.55
N GLU A 54 9.68 -8.49 -19.61
CA GLU A 54 8.85 -7.33 -19.93
C GLU A 54 7.63 -7.26 -19.01
N LEU A 55 7.27 -6.03 -18.62
CA LEU A 55 6.12 -5.73 -17.78
C LEU A 55 5.20 -4.70 -18.43
N SER A 56 3.96 -4.61 -17.94
CA SER A 56 2.97 -3.60 -18.35
C SER A 56 2.78 -3.50 -19.87
N GLY A 57 2.75 -4.63 -20.57
CA GLY A 57 2.57 -4.65 -22.03
C GLY A 57 3.75 -4.06 -22.82
N GLY A 58 4.97 -4.13 -22.28
CA GLY A 58 6.19 -3.70 -22.98
C GLY A 58 6.66 -2.29 -22.64
N GLN A 59 6.24 -1.73 -21.50
CA GLN A 59 6.66 -0.39 -21.05
C GLN A 59 7.92 -0.42 -20.19
N TYR A 60 8.12 -1.52 -19.46
CA TYR A 60 9.25 -1.69 -18.57
C TYR A 60 9.92 -3.03 -18.80
N MET A 61 11.22 -3.06 -18.51
CA MET A 61 12.01 -4.28 -18.49
C MET A 61 12.61 -4.45 -17.11
N VAL A 62 12.38 -5.61 -16.51
CA VAL A 62 13.14 -6.04 -15.34
C VAL A 62 14.29 -6.88 -15.85
N LYS A 63 15.49 -6.60 -15.35
CA LYS A 63 16.68 -7.40 -15.60
C LYS A 63 17.24 -7.81 -14.26
N CYS A 64 17.74 -9.04 -14.15
CA CYS A 64 18.47 -9.47 -12.98
C CYS A 64 19.68 -10.30 -13.37
N GLY A 65 20.68 -10.32 -12.50
CA GLY A 65 21.94 -10.99 -12.80
C GLY A 65 22.99 -10.79 -11.73
N GLU A 66 24.24 -10.68 -12.18
CA GLU A 66 25.41 -10.55 -11.31
C GLU A 66 26.39 -9.47 -11.77
N ALA A 67 27.12 -8.87 -10.82
CA ALA A 67 28.28 -8.06 -11.14
C ALA A 67 29.48 -8.95 -11.53
N LEU A 68 30.00 -8.78 -12.75
CA LEU A 68 31.06 -9.61 -13.35
C LEU A 68 32.36 -9.62 -12.55
N GLU A 69 32.65 -8.55 -11.81
CA GLU A 69 33.91 -8.40 -11.08
C GLU A 69 33.90 -9.08 -9.70
N HIS A 70 32.72 -9.50 -9.22
CA HIS A 70 32.55 -9.99 -7.86
C HIS A 70 31.78 -11.33 -7.75
N GLY A 71 31.22 -11.85 -8.85
CA GLY A 71 30.74 -13.24 -9.05
C GLY A 71 29.67 -13.78 -8.07
N SER A 72 29.24 -12.96 -7.12
CA SER A 72 28.32 -13.29 -6.03
C SER A 72 27.41 -12.11 -5.64
N ILE A 73 27.64 -10.95 -6.28
CA ILE A 73 26.82 -9.76 -6.07
C ILE A 73 25.63 -9.84 -7.02
N GLY A 74 24.44 -10.04 -6.47
CA GLY A 74 23.20 -10.04 -7.23
C GLY A 74 22.77 -8.62 -7.59
N VAL A 75 22.29 -8.45 -8.83
CA VAL A 75 21.80 -7.17 -9.34
C VAL A 75 20.36 -7.33 -9.84
N VAL A 76 19.52 -6.34 -9.56
CA VAL A 76 18.19 -6.18 -10.17
C VAL A 76 18.07 -4.76 -10.71
N VAL A 77 17.64 -4.62 -11.96
CA VAL A 77 17.43 -3.34 -12.63
C VAL A 77 16.00 -3.28 -13.14
N LEU A 78 15.32 -2.18 -12.85
CA LEU A 78 14.11 -1.80 -13.57
C LEU A 78 14.45 -0.72 -14.57
N GLU A 79 14.20 -0.99 -15.84
CA GLU A 79 14.47 -0.08 -16.96
C GLU A 79 13.15 0.34 -17.60
N SER A 80 13.07 1.62 -17.98
CA SER A 80 12.00 2.10 -18.86
C SER A 80 12.37 1.78 -20.31
N LEU A 81 11.49 1.08 -21.02
CA LEU A 81 11.70 0.75 -22.44
C LEU A 81 11.45 1.95 -23.36
N GLN A 82 10.96 3.08 -22.85
CA GLN A 82 10.77 4.30 -23.66
C GLN A 82 12.08 5.03 -23.93
N ASN A 83 12.97 5.08 -22.93
CA ASN A 83 14.23 5.82 -22.97
C ASN A 83 15.46 4.93 -22.71
N HIS A 84 15.27 3.65 -22.40
CA HIS A 84 16.33 2.70 -22.04
C HIS A 84 17.16 3.14 -20.83
N GLU A 85 16.58 3.96 -19.95
CA GLU A 85 17.25 4.41 -18.73
C GLU A 85 16.81 3.57 -17.54
N PRO A 86 17.76 3.22 -16.63
CA PRO A 86 17.41 2.57 -15.39
C PRO A 86 16.59 3.52 -14.52
N ILE A 87 15.40 3.07 -14.12
CA ILE A 87 14.55 3.77 -13.16
C ILE A 87 15.13 3.61 -11.76
N TRP A 88 15.58 2.40 -11.43
CA TRP A 88 16.36 2.10 -10.23
C TRP A 88 17.17 0.83 -10.43
N THR A 89 18.23 0.71 -9.61
CA THR A 89 19.10 -0.46 -9.54
C THR A 89 19.22 -0.90 -8.09
N PHE A 90 19.06 -2.19 -7.86
CA PHE A 90 19.31 -2.85 -6.59
C PHE A 90 20.55 -3.75 -6.72
N VAL A 91 21.44 -3.66 -5.74
CA VAL A 91 22.69 -4.44 -5.69
C VAL A 91 22.80 -5.07 -4.31
N SER A 92 23.16 -6.35 -4.26
CA SER A 92 23.28 -7.11 -3.03
C SER A 92 24.48 -8.05 -3.07
N GLU A 93 25.46 -7.82 -2.20
CA GLU A 93 26.66 -8.67 -2.06
C GLU A 93 26.38 -10.03 -1.40
N GLN A 94 25.19 -10.20 -0.82
CA GLN A 94 24.84 -11.36 -0.01
C GLN A 94 23.81 -12.28 -0.67
N SER A 95 23.24 -11.86 -1.81
CA SER A 95 22.16 -12.60 -2.46
C SER A 95 22.65 -13.75 -3.31
N ASN A 96 23.92 -13.78 -3.72
CA ASN A 96 24.35 -14.49 -4.93
C ASN A 96 23.60 -13.92 -6.17
N PRO A 97 23.92 -14.37 -7.40
CA PRO A 97 23.26 -13.86 -8.60
C PRO A 97 21.75 -14.07 -8.55
N PHE A 98 21.01 -13.04 -8.97
CA PHE A 98 19.58 -13.17 -9.28
C PHE A 98 19.43 -13.77 -10.67
N ASP A 99 18.75 -14.91 -10.79
CA ASP A 99 18.71 -15.70 -12.03
C ASP A 99 17.29 -15.96 -12.54
N ARG A 100 16.25 -15.57 -11.80
CA ARG A 100 14.86 -15.81 -12.22
C ARG A 100 13.93 -14.67 -11.85
N ILE A 101 13.00 -14.37 -12.77
CA ILE A 101 11.96 -13.34 -12.62
C ILE A 101 10.58 -13.97 -12.83
N GLU A 102 9.72 -13.85 -11.83
CA GLU A 102 8.32 -14.25 -11.84
C GLU A 102 7.46 -12.98 -11.75
N ALA A 103 6.36 -12.90 -12.51
CA ALA A 103 5.49 -11.72 -12.50
C ALA A 103 4.04 -12.17 -12.61
N GLU A 104 3.26 -11.90 -11.56
CA GLU A 104 1.87 -12.33 -11.40
C GLU A 104 1.09 -11.27 -10.59
N GLY A 105 -0.18 -11.04 -10.92
CA GLY A 105 -1.09 -10.24 -10.08
C GLY A 105 -0.66 -8.79 -9.79
N GLY A 106 0.15 -8.17 -10.66
CA GLY A 106 0.66 -6.80 -10.47
C GLY A 106 1.97 -6.69 -9.68
N TRP A 107 2.58 -7.82 -9.32
CA TRP A 107 3.84 -7.89 -8.58
C TRP A 107 4.92 -8.65 -9.35
N VAL A 108 6.17 -8.32 -9.04
CA VAL A 108 7.38 -8.97 -9.57
C VAL A 108 8.13 -9.59 -8.42
N ARG A 109 8.57 -10.84 -8.61
CA ARG A 109 9.47 -11.57 -7.72
C ARG A 109 10.74 -11.89 -8.49
N VAL A 110 11.88 -11.53 -7.94
CA VAL A 110 13.19 -11.82 -8.47
C VAL A 110 13.91 -12.75 -7.49
N LEU A 111 14.39 -13.89 -7.98
CA LEU A 111 14.89 -14.98 -7.16
C LEU A 111 16.39 -15.15 -7.41
N SER A 112 17.13 -15.40 -6.35
CA SER A 112 18.56 -15.70 -6.43
C SER A 112 18.85 -17.18 -6.36
N THR A 113 20.03 -17.54 -6.86
CA THR A 113 20.56 -18.92 -6.81
C THR A 113 20.74 -19.43 -5.39
N ALA A 114 20.88 -18.55 -4.40
CA ALA A 114 20.96 -18.89 -2.98
C ALA A 114 19.61 -18.85 -2.25
N GLY A 115 18.50 -18.61 -2.97
CA GLY A 115 17.15 -18.60 -2.43
C GLY A 115 16.67 -17.26 -1.88
N ALA A 116 17.43 -16.18 -2.08
CA ALA A 116 16.97 -14.83 -1.76
C ALA A 116 15.84 -14.42 -2.71
N VAL A 117 14.90 -13.61 -2.24
CA VAL A 117 13.79 -13.11 -3.05
C VAL A 117 13.68 -11.60 -2.88
N PHE A 118 13.73 -10.90 -4.00
CA PHE A 118 13.49 -9.47 -4.10
C PHE A 118 12.12 -9.23 -4.75
N ARG A 119 11.27 -8.39 -4.16
CA ARG A 119 9.89 -8.17 -4.63
C ARG A 119 9.59 -6.70 -4.83
N PHE A 120 8.85 -6.37 -5.88
CA PHE A 120 8.39 -5.01 -6.14
C PHE A 120 7.10 -5.02 -6.98
N SER A 121 6.30 -3.96 -6.87
CA SER A 121 5.11 -3.78 -7.73
C SER A 121 5.52 -3.31 -9.12
N VAL A 122 4.77 -3.72 -10.14
CA VAL A 122 4.94 -3.15 -11.48
C VAL A 122 4.50 -1.68 -11.45
N PRO A 123 5.28 -0.72 -11.98
CA PRO A 123 4.80 0.66 -12.10
C PRO A 123 3.54 0.66 -12.97
N LEU A 124 2.41 1.06 -12.36
CA LEU A 124 1.17 1.27 -13.09
C LEU A 124 1.34 2.52 -13.96
N GLN A 125 0.96 2.42 -15.23
CA GLN A 125 0.85 3.59 -16.09
C GLN A 125 -0.11 4.57 -15.40
N GLU A 126 0.26 5.85 -15.33
CA GLU A 126 -0.73 6.93 -15.35
C GLU A 126 -1.53 6.75 -16.64
N ALA A 127 -2.60 5.96 -16.60
CA ALA A 127 -3.75 6.30 -17.39
C ALA A 127 -4.00 7.78 -17.07
N THR A 128 -4.10 8.62 -18.09
CA THR A 128 -4.44 10.04 -17.95
C THR A 128 -5.89 10.15 -17.44
N LEU A 129 -6.14 9.65 -16.24
CA LEU A 129 -7.16 10.12 -15.35
C LEU A 129 -6.59 11.42 -14.83
N GLN A 130 -7.23 12.52 -15.23
CA GLN A 130 -7.09 13.78 -14.51
C GLN A 130 -7.49 13.52 -13.06
N PHE A 131 -6.55 13.11 -12.24
CA PHE A 131 -6.71 13.17 -10.81
C PHE A 131 -6.60 14.66 -10.46
N PRO A 132 -7.59 15.23 -9.74
CA PRO A 132 -7.37 16.50 -9.10
C PRO A 132 -6.09 16.39 -8.27
N GLY A 133 -5.39 17.49 -8.05
CA GLY A 133 -4.32 17.54 -7.05
C GLY A 133 -4.79 17.05 -5.66
N PRO A 134 -3.94 17.12 -4.62
CA PRO A 134 -4.26 16.58 -3.29
C PRO A 134 -5.72 16.84 -2.91
N LEU A 135 -6.49 15.78 -2.70
CA LEU A 135 -7.91 15.87 -2.40
C LEU A 135 -8.07 16.61 -1.07
N SER A 136 -8.80 17.72 -1.06
CA SER A 136 -9.07 18.49 0.15
C SER A 136 -9.82 17.68 1.20
N CYS A 137 -10.75 16.82 0.75
CA CYS A 137 -11.61 15.99 1.59
C CYS A 137 -12.18 14.82 0.76
N ILE A 138 -12.44 13.69 1.41
CA ILE A 138 -13.16 12.54 0.82
C ILE A 138 -14.52 12.96 0.23
N ALA A 139 -15.17 13.97 0.83
CA ALA A 139 -16.46 14.48 0.37
C ALA A 139 -16.39 15.17 -1.01
N ASP A 140 -15.19 15.62 -1.42
CA ASP A 140 -14.96 16.27 -2.72
C ASP A 140 -14.70 15.25 -3.85
N VAL A 141 -14.58 13.96 -3.52
CA VAL A 141 -14.43 12.89 -4.50
C VAL A 141 -15.76 12.67 -5.20
N ALA A 142 -15.81 12.89 -6.51
CA ALA A 142 -17.05 12.78 -7.31
C ALA A 142 -17.79 11.45 -7.13
N ARG A 143 -17.06 10.35 -6.94
CA ARG A 143 -17.64 9.02 -6.67
C ARG A 143 -18.27 8.91 -5.28
N ALA A 144 -17.75 9.63 -4.29
CA ALA A 144 -18.26 9.62 -2.93
C ALA A 144 -19.49 10.54 -2.76
N ALA A 145 -19.73 11.47 -3.67
CA ALA A 145 -20.85 12.41 -3.59
C ALA A 145 -22.23 11.76 -3.30
N PRO A 146 -22.61 10.63 -3.94
CA PRO A 146 -23.89 9.97 -3.62
C PRO A 146 -23.95 9.45 -2.18
N LEU A 147 -22.84 8.92 -1.65
CA LEU A 147 -22.75 8.45 -0.28
C LEU A 147 -22.86 9.60 0.72
N PHE A 148 -22.17 10.71 0.46
CA PHE A 148 -22.25 11.89 1.34
C PHE A 148 -23.63 12.55 1.31
N ALA A 149 -24.32 12.55 0.17
CA ALA A 149 -25.73 12.95 0.09
C ALA A 149 -26.62 12.02 0.94
N LEU A 150 -26.36 10.71 0.91
CA LEU A 150 -27.06 9.73 1.73
C LEU A 150 -26.80 9.93 3.23
N TYR A 151 -25.57 10.27 3.62
CA TYR A 151 -25.24 10.63 5.01
C TYR A 151 -26.00 11.87 5.48
N GLU A 152 -26.05 12.93 4.67
CA GLU A 152 -26.82 14.13 4.98
C GLU A 152 -28.31 13.81 5.12
N GLN A 153 -28.87 12.99 4.22
CA GLN A 153 -30.25 12.54 4.33
C GLN A 153 -30.49 11.74 5.60
N ALA A 154 -29.61 10.80 5.94
CA ALA A 154 -29.70 10.00 7.16
C ALA A 154 -29.54 10.84 8.44
N ARG A 155 -28.83 11.96 8.40
CA ARG A 155 -28.73 12.94 9.50
C ARG A 155 -30.03 13.71 9.68
N LEU A 156 -30.57 14.22 8.59
CA LEU A 156 -31.78 15.04 8.60
C LEU A 156 -33.03 14.21 8.91
N ASN A 157 -33.11 12.99 8.38
CA ASN A 157 -34.26 12.10 8.51
C ASN A 157 -33.81 10.63 8.73
N PRO A 158 -33.44 10.23 9.95
CA PRO A 158 -32.83 8.93 10.23
C PRO A 158 -33.62 7.72 9.77
N GLY A 159 -34.95 7.78 9.73
CA GLY A 159 -35.81 6.68 9.30
C GLY A 159 -35.99 6.54 7.78
N THR A 160 -35.40 7.43 6.97
CA THR A 160 -35.60 7.42 5.51
C THR A 160 -34.51 6.66 4.75
N VAL A 161 -33.39 6.38 5.40
CA VAL A 161 -32.27 5.61 4.83
C VAL A 161 -32.13 4.32 5.62
N SER A 162 -32.28 3.19 4.92
CA SER A 162 -32.11 1.88 5.53
C SER A 162 -30.63 1.53 5.72
N ASP A 163 -30.34 0.64 6.67
CA ASP A 163 -28.96 0.16 6.87
C ASP A 163 -28.42 -0.56 5.63
N GLN A 164 -29.26 -1.33 4.94
CA GLN A 164 -28.90 -2.00 3.70
C GLN A 164 -28.52 -1.00 2.60
N GLU A 165 -29.32 0.04 2.39
CA GLU A 165 -29.04 1.08 1.41
C GLU A 165 -27.71 1.80 1.73
N LEU A 166 -27.45 2.04 3.01
CA LEU A 166 -26.19 2.63 3.46
C LEU A 166 -24.98 1.74 3.14
N LEU A 167 -25.07 0.45 3.46
CA LEU A 167 -24.01 -0.53 3.22
C LEU A 167 -23.74 -0.72 1.72
N GLU A 168 -24.79 -0.86 0.91
CA GLU A 168 -24.67 -0.96 -0.55
C GLU A 168 -24.00 0.28 -1.15
N GLN A 169 -24.32 1.47 -0.62
CA GLN A 169 -23.73 2.70 -1.11
C GLN A 169 -22.28 2.87 -0.65
N ILE A 170 -21.92 2.39 0.55
CA ILE A 170 -20.53 2.32 1.03
C ILE A 170 -19.70 1.45 0.09
N GLU A 171 -20.17 0.24 -0.23
CA GLU A 171 -19.49 -0.71 -1.11
C GLU A 171 -19.22 -0.11 -2.50
N LYS A 172 -20.23 0.55 -3.09
CA LYS A 172 -20.11 1.24 -4.40
C LYS A 172 -19.14 2.42 -4.38
N THR A 173 -18.84 2.96 -3.20
CA THR A 173 -18.01 4.15 -3.06
C THR A 173 -16.52 3.84 -3.11
N TYR A 174 -16.12 2.60 -2.78
CA TYR A 174 -14.73 2.19 -2.91
C TYR A 174 -14.20 2.36 -4.35
N TRP A 175 -12.91 2.65 -4.45
CA TRP A 175 -12.20 2.67 -5.73
C TRP A 175 -10.85 1.98 -5.61
N PRO A 176 -10.36 1.34 -6.69
CA PRO A 176 -9.09 0.62 -6.66
C PRO A 176 -7.93 1.54 -6.29
N THR A 177 -7.11 1.09 -5.34
CA THR A 177 -5.87 1.73 -4.91
C THR A 177 -4.99 0.67 -4.24
N ASN A 178 -3.81 1.03 -3.75
CA ASN A 178 -2.97 0.10 -3.00
C ASN A 178 -3.50 -0.14 -1.59
N ALA A 179 -3.04 -1.21 -0.94
CA ALA A 179 -3.54 -1.61 0.39
C ALA A 179 -3.44 -0.48 1.43
N PHE A 180 -2.32 0.24 1.48
CA PHE A 180 -2.15 1.32 2.46
C PHE A 180 -3.10 2.50 2.20
N CYS A 181 -3.18 2.97 0.95
CA CYS A 181 -4.11 4.02 0.53
C CYS A 181 -5.57 3.58 0.71
N ALA A 182 -5.85 2.28 0.55
CA ALA A 182 -7.16 1.70 0.79
C ALA A 182 -7.54 1.82 2.28
N VAL A 183 -6.62 1.59 3.21
CA VAL A 183 -6.91 1.79 4.65
C VAL A 183 -7.39 3.22 4.93
N GLN A 184 -6.68 4.23 4.41
CA GLN A 184 -7.06 5.64 4.60
C GLN A 184 -8.42 5.96 3.95
N GLN A 185 -8.62 5.51 2.71
CA GLN A 185 -9.88 5.66 1.99
C GLN A 185 -11.04 5.02 2.76
N ILE A 186 -10.88 3.76 3.20
CA ILE A 186 -11.94 3.00 3.86
C ILE A 186 -12.31 3.66 5.18
N PHE A 187 -11.34 4.08 6.00
CA PHE A 187 -11.64 4.83 7.23
C PHE A 187 -12.40 6.13 6.95
N CYS A 188 -12.01 6.89 5.92
CA CYS A 188 -12.76 8.10 5.52
C CYS A 188 -14.20 7.82 5.10
N ILE A 189 -14.43 6.69 4.44
CA ILE A 189 -15.75 6.26 3.97
C ILE A 189 -16.60 5.77 5.13
N ILE A 190 -16.10 4.87 5.98
CA ILE A 190 -16.94 4.22 7.00
C ILE A 190 -17.14 5.08 8.25
N ALA A 191 -16.21 5.98 8.59
CA ALA A 191 -16.27 6.72 9.86
C ALA A 191 -17.57 7.54 10.04
N PRO A 192 -18.08 8.27 9.03
CA PRO A 192 -19.38 8.92 9.14
C PRO A 192 -20.53 7.92 9.32
N ALA A 193 -20.47 6.76 8.66
CA ALA A 193 -21.49 5.71 8.81
C ALA A 193 -21.48 5.11 10.22
N CYS A 194 -20.31 4.79 10.77
CA CYS A 194 -20.17 4.30 12.13
C CYS A 194 -20.66 5.31 13.18
N LEU A 195 -20.50 6.61 12.92
CA LEU A 195 -21.07 7.65 13.78
C LEU A 195 -22.60 7.70 13.70
N LEU A 196 -23.18 7.53 12.50
CA LEU A 196 -24.62 7.58 12.26
C LEU A 196 -25.35 6.28 12.66
N ARG A 197 -24.65 5.15 12.61
CA ARG A 197 -25.16 3.79 12.82
C ARG A 197 -24.15 2.96 13.62
N PRO A 198 -23.99 3.22 14.94
CA PRO A 198 -22.99 2.52 15.76
C PRO A 198 -23.16 1.00 15.78
N HIS A 199 -24.38 0.49 15.57
CA HIS A 199 -24.64 -0.96 15.50
C HIS A 199 -24.03 -1.62 14.27
N LEU A 200 -23.70 -0.87 13.21
CA LEU A 200 -23.03 -1.38 12.00
C LEU A 200 -21.49 -1.39 12.14
N THR A 201 -20.93 -0.84 13.21
CA THR A 201 -19.47 -0.68 13.34
C THR A 201 -18.71 -2.00 13.27
N ARG A 202 -19.27 -3.10 13.80
CA ARG A 202 -18.63 -4.43 13.69
C ARG A 202 -18.45 -4.85 12.23
N GLU A 203 -19.49 -4.70 11.43
CA GLU A 203 -19.48 -5.07 10.00
C GLU A 203 -18.55 -4.14 9.21
N LEU A 204 -18.66 -2.83 9.45
CA LEU A 204 -17.89 -1.82 8.75
C LEU A 204 -16.38 -1.86 9.07
N LEU A 205 -15.99 -2.32 10.26
CA LEU A 205 -14.57 -2.47 10.63
C LEU A 205 -13.86 -3.61 9.88
N ARG A 206 -14.59 -4.51 9.22
CA ARG A 206 -13.97 -5.63 8.50
C ARG A 206 -13.10 -5.17 7.33
N ALA A 207 -13.63 -4.29 6.48
CA ALA A 207 -12.91 -3.78 5.31
C ALA A 207 -11.56 -3.09 5.62
N PRO A 208 -11.45 -2.16 6.60
CA PRO A 208 -10.15 -1.59 6.93
C PRO A 208 -9.20 -2.61 7.56
N ILE A 209 -9.72 -3.59 8.31
CA ILE A 209 -8.92 -4.69 8.88
C ILE A 209 -8.35 -5.59 7.78
N GLU A 210 -9.16 -5.97 6.78
CA GLU A 210 -8.69 -6.71 5.60
C GLU A 210 -7.56 -5.97 4.89
N ALA A 211 -7.69 -4.65 4.74
CA ALA A 211 -6.65 -3.81 4.12
C ALA A 211 -5.38 -3.68 4.99
N ILE A 212 -5.50 -3.67 6.33
CA ILE A 212 -4.38 -3.70 7.29
C ILE A 212 -3.66 -5.06 7.25
N ILE A 213 -4.39 -6.17 7.15
CA ILE A 213 -3.79 -7.50 7.02
C ILE A 213 -3.10 -7.66 5.66
N ALA A 214 -3.70 -7.15 4.58
CA ALA A 214 -3.09 -7.13 3.25
C ALA A 214 -1.80 -6.28 3.18
N CYS A 215 -1.66 -5.37 4.13
CA CYS A 215 -0.46 -4.57 4.38
C CYS A 215 0.64 -5.38 5.11
N GLY A 216 0.32 -6.55 5.66
CA GLY A 216 1.26 -7.42 6.39
C GLY A 216 1.27 -7.16 7.90
N ILE A 217 0.28 -6.43 8.40
CA ILE A 217 0.10 -6.15 9.82
C ILE A 217 -0.82 -7.21 10.43
N GLU A 218 -0.33 -7.91 11.44
CA GLU A 218 -1.05 -9.00 12.14
C GLU A 218 -1.43 -8.63 13.58
N ASP A 219 -1.36 -7.34 13.93
CA ASP A 219 -1.69 -6.81 15.26
C ASP A 219 -2.97 -5.96 15.23
N SER A 220 -3.93 -6.31 16.09
CA SER A 220 -5.21 -5.60 16.20
C SER A 220 -5.06 -4.19 16.76
N ALA A 221 -4.00 -3.90 17.53
CA ALA A 221 -3.73 -2.55 18.03
C ALA A 221 -3.54 -1.55 16.88
N SER A 222 -3.02 -2.02 15.73
CA SER A 222 -2.79 -1.19 14.55
C SER A 222 -4.07 -0.63 13.94
N VAL A 223 -5.25 -1.23 14.18
CA VAL A 223 -6.54 -0.69 13.71
C VAL A 223 -6.79 0.70 14.29
N ILE A 224 -6.52 0.87 15.59
CA ILE A 224 -6.70 2.14 16.29
C ILE A 224 -5.58 3.11 15.91
N GLU A 225 -4.33 2.63 15.86
CA GLU A 225 -3.18 3.47 15.53
C GLU A 225 -3.28 4.05 14.12
N VAL A 226 -3.62 3.23 13.12
CA VAL A 226 -3.72 3.69 11.73
C VAL A 226 -4.92 4.62 11.54
N GLY A 227 -6.08 4.28 12.10
CA GLY A 227 -7.26 5.14 12.00
C GLY A 227 -7.05 6.52 12.67
N THR A 228 -6.37 6.56 13.83
CA THR A 228 -6.05 7.84 14.51
C THR A 228 -4.89 8.59 13.86
N TYR A 229 -3.94 7.91 13.23
CA TYR A 229 -2.85 8.52 12.48
C TYR A 229 -3.37 9.37 11.31
N LEU A 230 -4.49 8.98 10.71
CA LEU A 230 -5.12 9.72 9.61
C LEU A 230 -5.40 11.20 9.94
N LEU A 231 -5.66 11.52 11.21
CA LEU A 231 -5.90 12.89 11.67
C LEU A 231 -4.63 13.74 11.77
N LYS A 232 -3.46 13.12 11.71
CA LYS A 232 -2.14 13.75 11.87
C LYS A 232 -1.36 13.80 10.55
N ASP A 233 -1.80 13.02 9.56
CA ASP A 233 -1.15 12.92 8.25
C ASP A 233 -1.24 14.28 7.53
N GLN A 234 -0.10 14.77 7.03
CA GLN A 234 -0.03 16.09 6.38
C GLN A 234 -0.42 16.02 4.91
N GLU A 235 -0.25 14.86 4.28
CA GLU A 235 -0.76 14.56 2.94
C GLU A 235 -1.39 13.18 2.89
N PRO A 236 -2.57 13.02 3.50
CA PRO A 236 -3.32 11.79 3.38
C PRO A 236 -3.77 11.59 1.93
N TYR A 237 -3.83 10.33 1.52
CA TYR A 237 -4.45 9.92 0.26
C TYR A 237 -5.92 10.33 0.19
N ALA A 238 -6.62 10.25 1.31
CA ALA A 238 -7.96 10.77 1.50
C ALA A 238 -8.09 11.36 2.91
N SER A 239 -8.56 12.61 3.02
CA SER A 239 -8.85 13.24 4.31
C SER A 239 -10.30 12.98 4.73
N PRO A 240 -10.58 12.71 6.02
CA PRO A 240 -11.95 12.50 6.49
C PRO A 240 -12.76 13.80 6.43
N ASP A 241 -14.08 13.70 6.30
CA ASP A 241 -14.97 14.85 6.52
C ASP A 241 -15.03 15.18 8.02
N ARG A 242 -15.75 16.26 8.37
CA ARG A 242 -15.91 16.69 9.76
C ARG A 242 -16.45 15.58 10.68
N HIS A 243 -17.37 14.75 10.20
CA HIS A 243 -18.00 13.71 11.01
C HIS A 243 -17.13 12.48 11.15
N GLY A 244 -16.44 12.09 10.08
CA GLY A 244 -15.43 11.06 10.10
C GLY A 244 -14.30 11.42 11.07
N ALA A 245 -13.86 12.69 11.08
CA ALA A 245 -12.85 13.16 12.01
C ALA A 245 -13.29 13.01 13.48
N ILE A 246 -14.55 13.34 13.80
CA ILE A 246 -15.11 13.14 15.15
C ILE A 246 -15.07 11.66 15.54
N TRP A 247 -15.52 10.77 14.66
CA TRP A 247 -15.52 9.33 14.96
C TRP A 247 -14.11 8.78 15.16
N LEU A 248 -13.17 9.14 14.29
CA LEU A 248 -11.76 8.72 14.39
C LEU A 248 -11.09 9.26 15.65
N GLN A 249 -11.44 10.47 16.09
CA GLN A 249 -10.85 11.11 17.27
C GLN A 249 -11.45 10.59 18.58
N ASP A 250 -12.77 10.51 18.66
CA ASP A 250 -13.49 10.36 19.93
C ASP A 250 -14.03 8.94 20.14
N VAL A 251 -14.37 8.23 19.07
CA VAL A 251 -15.06 6.93 19.15
C VAL A 251 -14.09 5.78 18.91
N LEU A 252 -13.36 5.79 17.79
CA LEU A 252 -12.45 4.71 17.40
C LEU A 252 -11.50 4.29 18.55
N PRO A 253 -10.84 5.19 19.30
CA PRO A 253 -9.94 4.80 20.38
C PRO A 253 -10.59 4.00 21.52
N THR A 254 -11.92 4.07 21.64
CA THR A 254 -12.69 3.35 22.66
C THR A 254 -13.08 1.92 22.21
N LEU A 255 -12.85 1.58 20.95
CA LEU A 255 -13.31 0.33 20.33
C LEU A 255 -12.29 -0.82 20.40
N GLY A 256 -11.23 -0.72 21.22
CA GLY A 256 -10.14 -1.72 21.25
C GLY A 256 -10.62 -3.18 21.32
N ALA A 257 -11.51 -3.51 22.27
CA ALA A 257 -12.04 -4.87 22.40
C ALA A 257 -12.83 -5.33 21.15
N LEU A 258 -13.61 -4.44 20.53
CA LEU A 258 -14.33 -4.76 19.30
C LEU A 258 -13.36 -4.95 18.13
N ALA A 259 -12.33 -4.12 18.03
CA ALA A 259 -11.28 -4.25 17.02
C ALA A 259 -10.54 -5.57 17.16
N ASP A 260 -10.16 -5.98 18.38
CA ASP A 260 -9.54 -7.28 18.65
C ASP A 260 -10.40 -8.45 18.16
N GLU A 261 -11.70 -8.43 18.50
CA GLU A 261 -12.64 -9.48 18.08
C GLU A 261 -12.77 -9.56 16.56
N VAL A 262 -12.99 -8.43 15.89
CA VAL A 262 -13.17 -8.40 14.43
C VAL A 262 -11.87 -8.75 13.72
N PHE A 263 -10.73 -8.31 14.24
CA PHE A 263 -9.41 -8.63 13.69
C PHE A 263 -9.15 -10.14 13.73
N ALA A 264 -9.42 -10.79 14.85
CA ALA A 264 -9.27 -12.24 14.98
C ALA A 264 -10.23 -13.02 14.06
N ASP A 265 -11.44 -12.51 13.83
CA ASP A 265 -12.38 -13.08 12.85
C ASP A 265 -11.81 -12.98 11.43
N VAL A 266 -11.41 -11.79 10.99
CA VAL A 266 -10.90 -11.56 9.63
C VAL A 266 -9.59 -12.30 9.39
N LEU A 267 -8.63 -12.27 10.33
CA LEU A 267 -7.34 -12.94 10.18
C LEU A 267 -7.50 -14.45 10.01
N ARG A 268 -8.48 -15.06 10.69
CA ARG A 268 -8.79 -16.49 10.53
C ARG A 268 -9.30 -16.77 9.12
N GLU A 269 -10.24 -15.97 8.64
CA GLU A 269 -10.81 -16.10 7.29
C GLU A 269 -9.76 -15.88 6.19
N CYS A 270 -8.75 -15.04 6.42
CA CYS A 270 -7.62 -14.87 5.49
C CYS A 270 -6.66 -16.07 5.44
N HIS A 271 -6.66 -16.94 6.46
CA HIS A 271 -5.79 -18.12 6.55
C HIS A 271 -6.48 -19.43 6.13
N GLU A 272 -7.80 -19.41 5.93
CA GLU A 272 -8.61 -20.53 5.42
C GLU A 272 -8.67 -20.56 3.89
#